data_AF-A0A8J4V2C4-F1
#
_entry.id   AF-A0A8J4V2C4-F1
#
_cell.length_a   1.000
_cell.length_b   1.000
_cell.length_c   1.000
_cell.angle_alpha   90.00
_cell.angle_beta   90.00
_cell.angle_gamma   90.00
#
_symmetry.space_group_name_H-M   'P 1'
#
loop_
_entity.id
_entity.type
_entity.pdbx_description
1 polymer ?
#
loop_
_entity_poly.entity_id
_entity_poly.type
_entity_poly.pdbx_seq_one_letter_code
_entity_poly.pdbx_strand_id
1 'polypeptide(L)'
;MFYHHTLPLPIDNNPFDFGQHPYSIFGRNNFWYYYSRNGIDIKDLFDPSKKPKVYDNPDHVTQPSDDSVPIVVGDNIPKDPTKFDFTCYFKILKTHLLGQNIMMNLELKNDVYLCLQLLSMTQQGLTILADQQQQQTDSTTTINSPDKQFICPLGSLVFSFKLQKVDSDLKHHLQKLLAIAMVDSISTRTAVQSQKVDIKVKFVKGSISQDIYANNQKIGGILTEYSENDDRFDVNLGAGINVHDSTFSLNRITGGSPTNLIVGREDILANFFNNFESMYFTLIHKGLEPFKERLSQISI
;
A
#
# COMPACT_ATOMS: atom_id res chain seq x y z
N MET A 1 -43.48 29.97 -10.26
CA MET A 1 -42.55 30.38 -11.33
C MET A 1 -41.14 30.32 -10.73
N PHE A 2 -40.50 29.15 -10.82
CA PHE A 2 -39.07 28.96 -10.57
C PHE A 2 -38.58 27.93 -11.58
N TYR A 3 -37.50 28.28 -12.26
CA TYR A 3 -37.03 27.66 -13.50
C TYR A 3 -36.43 26.27 -13.26
N HIS A 4 -36.93 25.29 -14.03
CA HIS A 4 -36.24 24.03 -14.31
C HIS A 4 -35.08 24.31 -15.28
N HIS A 5 -33.86 23.93 -14.90
CA HIS A 5 -32.80 23.62 -15.86
C HIS A 5 -32.36 22.17 -15.63
N THR A 6 -33.05 21.27 -16.31
CA THR A 6 -32.55 19.95 -16.69
C THR A 6 -31.47 20.15 -17.74
N LEU A 7 -30.22 19.81 -17.42
CA LEU A 7 -29.19 19.58 -18.43
C LEU A 7 -29.36 18.16 -18.99
N PRO A 8 -29.27 17.96 -20.31
CA PRO A 8 -29.46 16.66 -20.93
C PRO A 8 -28.26 15.76 -20.62
N LEU A 9 -28.55 14.51 -20.26
CA LEU A 9 -27.57 13.43 -20.26
C LEU A 9 -27.03 13.28 -21.69
N PRO A 10 -25.71 13.21 -21.91
CA PRO A 10 -25.20 12.69 -23.16
C PRO A 10 -25.47 11.18 -23.18
N ILE A 11 -26.50 10.80 -23.93
CA ILE A 11 -26.65 9.44 -24.43
C ILE A 11 -25.65 9.34 -25.59
N ASP A 12 -24.43 8.90 -25.29
CA ASP A 12 -23.61 8.21 -26.28
C ASP A 12 -22.75 7.14 -25.60
N ASN A 13 -22.62 6.01 -26.28
CA ASN A 13 -22.28 4.72 -25.70
C ASN A 13 -20.78 4.59 -25.39
N ASN A 14 -20.45 4.40 -24.10
CA ASN A 14 -19.35 3.59 -23.50
C ASN A 14 -18.79 4.31 -22.25
N PRO A 15 -19.11 3.88 -21.00
CA PRO A 15 -18.62 4.54 -19.78
C PRO A 15 -17.11 4.34 -19.51
N PHE A 16 -16.35 3.79 -20.48
CA PHE A 16 -14.93 3.48 -20.37
C PHE A 16 -14.11 3.96 -21.58
N ASP A 17 -14.49 5.07 -22.22
CA ASP A 17 -13.58 5.74 -23.15
C ASP A 17 -12.58 6.62 -22.38
N PHE A 18 -11.53 5.97 -21.86
CA PHE A 18 -10.34 6.68 -21.42
C PHE A 18 -9.62 7.19 -22.68
N GLY A 19 -10.02 8.40 -23.10
CA GLY A 19 -9.41 9.11 -24.22
C GLY A 19 -7.89 8.98 -24.20
N GLN A 20 -7.31 8.79 -25.39
CA GLN A 20 -5.91 8.43 -25.63
C GLN A 20 -4.90 9.11 -24.69
N HIS A 21 -4.64 8.50 -23.54
CA HIS A 21 -3.56 8.87 -22.65
C HIS A 21 -2.34 7.99 -22.97
N PRO A 22 -1.14 8.58 -23.15
CA PRO A 22 0.04 7.88 -23.64
C PRO A 22 0.72 7.16 -22.48
N TYR A 23 0.07 6.14 -21.94
CA TYR A 23 0.73 5.24 -21.00
C TYR A 23 0.67 3.83 -21.56
N SER A 24 1.78 3.38 -22.12
CA SER A 24 2.19 1.99 -21.99
C SER A 24 2.41 1.71 -20.50
N ILE A 25 1.33 1.54 -19.74
CA ILE A 25 1.32 1.43 -18.27
C ILE A 25 2.11 0.19 -17.81
N PHE A 26 2.20 -0.82 -18.68
CA PHE A 26 3.05 -1.97 -18.52
C PHE A 26 4.34 -1.73 -19.31
N GLY A 27 5.37 -1.20 -18.64
CA GLY A 27 6.72 -1.25 -19.19
C GLY A 27 7.03 -2.71 -19.57
N ARG A 28 7.70 -2.91 -20.71
CA ARG A 28 7.95 -4.23 -21.35
C ARG A 28 8.64 -5.31 -20.48
N ASN A 29 8.93 -5.03 -19.20
CA ASN A 29 9.68 -5.89 -18.28
C ASN A 29 9.03 -6.12 -16.90
N ASN A 30 7.81 -5.64 -16.64
CA ASN A 30 7.21 -5.76 -15.30
C ASN A 30 6.45 -7.09 -15.14
N PHE A 31 6.95 -7.95 -14.24
CA PHE A 31 6.26 -9.17 -13.82
C PHE A 31 5.55 -8.92 -12.49
N TRP A 32 4.32 -9.40 -12.40
CA TRP A 32 3.56 -9.40 -11.17
C TRP A 32 3.49 -10.80 -10.59
N TYR A 33 3.62 -10.88 -9.27
CA TYR A 33 3.50 -12.14 -8.55
C TYR A 33 2.27 -12.06 -7.67
N TYR A 34 1.46 -13.12 -7.64
CA TYR A 34 0.26 -13.19 -6.82
C TYR A 34 0.38 -14.30 -5.78
N TYR A 35 0.13 -13.92 -4.53
CA TYR A 35 0.12 -14.78 -3.35
C TYR A 35 -1.23 -14.67 -2.68
N SER A 36 -1.88 -15.81 -2.43
CA SER A 36 -3.12 -15.86 -1.68
C SER A 36 -3.06 -17.01 -0.69
N ARG A 37 -3.24 -16.70 0.60
CA ARG A 37 -3.41 -17.74 1.63
C ARG A 37 -4.81 -18.36 1.58
N ASN A 38 -5.79 -17.60 1.10
CA ASN A 38 -7.20 -17.99 1.11
C ASN A 38 -7.71 -18.50 -0.26
N GLY A 39 -6.83 -18.60 -1.25
CA GLY A 39 -7.15 -19.18 -2.57
C GLY A 39 -8.11 -18.34 -3.41
N ILE A 40 -8.12 -17.01 -3.28
CA ILE A 40 -8.94 -16.13 -4.14
C ILE A 40 -8.45 -16.25 -5.59
N ASP A 41 -9.36 -16.56 -6.52
CA ASP A 41 -9.03 -16.66 -7.95
C ASP A 41 -8.66 -15.28 -8.48
N ILE A 42 -7.47 -15.21 -9.06
CA ILE A 42 -6.95 -14.00 -9.64
C ILE A 42 -7.81 -13.46 -10.79
N LYS A 43 -8.57 -14.34 -11.46
CA LYS A 43 -9.50 -13.95 -12.54
C LYS A 43 -10.66 -13.09 -12.05
N ASP A 44 -10.99 -13.17 -10.76
CA ASP A 44 -12.05 -12.34 -10.17
C ASP A 44 -11.58 -10.90 -9.85
N LEU A 45 -10.27 -10.62 -10.02
CA LEU A 45 -9.64 -9.35 -9.62
C LEU A 45 -9.42 -8.36 -10.78
N PHE A 46 -9.57 -8.76 -12.04
CA PHE A 46 -9.14 -7.95 -13.21
C PHE A 46 -10.23 -7.69 -14.24
N ASP A 47 -10.04 -6.57 -14.95
CA ASP A 47 -10.87 -6.00 -16.01
C ASP A 47 -11.18 -6.99 -17.16
N PRO A 48 -12.42 -7.09 -17.64
CA PRO A 48 -12.75 -7.83 -18.88
C PRO A 48 -12.05 -7.31 -20.15
N SER A 49 -11.55 -6.07 -20.19
CA SER A 49 -10.89 -5.48 -21.37
C SER A 49 -9.44 -5.94 -21.60
N LYS A 50 -8.75 -6.43 -20.57
CA LYS A 50 -7.38 -6.97 -20.66
C LYS A 50 -7.25 -8.24 -19.81
N LYS A 51 -7.03 -9.38 -20.46
CA LYS A 51 -6.95 -10.67 -19.77
C LYS A 51 -5.56 -10.85 -19.15
N PRO A 52 -5.43 -10.98 -17.81
CA PRO A 52 -4.18 -11.39 -17.21
C PRO A 52 -3.81 -12.78 -17.72
N LYS A 53 -2.54 -12.96 -18.08
CA LYS A 53 -2.03 -14.28 -18.46
C LYS A 53 -1.36 -14.89 -17.23
N VAL A 54 -2.01 -15.89 -16.67
CA VAL A 54 -1.60 -16.54 -15.42
C VAL A 54 -0.59 -17.65 -15.73
N TYR A 55 0.51 -17.66 -15.00
CA TYR A 55 1.57 -18.66 -15.05
C TYR A 55 1.71 -19.31 -13.68
N ASP A 56 1.90 -20.61 -13.65
CA ASP A 56 2.18 -21.42 -12.47
C ASP A 56 3.69 -21.55 -12.18
N ASN A 57 4.53 -21.19 -13.16
CA ASN A 57 5.98 -21.21 -13.05
C ASN A 57 6.59 -19.90 -13.62
N PRO A 58 7.42 -19.17 -12.84
CA PRO A 58 8.11 -17.97 -13.33
C PRO A 58 9.00 -18.22 -14.56
N ASP A 59 9.52 -19.44 -14.75
CA ASP A 59 10.36 -19.79 -15.91
C ASP A 59 9.55 -19.89 -17.22
N HIS A 60 8.23 -20.06 -17.12
CA HIS A 60 7.33 -20.17 -18.27
C HIS A 60 6.79 -18.82 -18.73
N VAL A 61 7.17 -17.74 -18.05
CA VAL A 61 6.60 -16.43 -18.28
C VAL A 61 7.09 -15.85 -19.60
N THR A 62 6.17 -15.57 -20.52
CA THR A 62 6.49 -14.81 -21.74
C THR A 62 6.55 -13.33 -21.44
N GLN A 63 7.31 -12.57 -22.23
CA GLN A 63 7.34 -11.10 -22.08
C GLN A 63 5.93 -10.49 -22.15
N PRO A 64 5.68 -9.41 -21.39
CA PRO A 64 4.43 -8.66 -21.47
C PRO A 64 4.11 -8.26 -22.91
N SER A 65 2.83 -8.33 -23.28
CA SER A 65 2.32 -7.79 -24.55
C SER A 65 1.33 -6.65 -24.28
N ASP A 66 0.98 -5.89 -25.33
CA ASP A 66 0.04 -4.76 -25.20
C ASP A 66 -1.34 -5.19 -24.63
N ASP A 67 -1.69 -6.47 -24.83
CA ASP A 67 -2.97 -7.09 -24.44
C ASP A 67 -2.89 -8.05 -23.24
N SER A 68 -1.69 -8.30 -22.67
CA SER A 68 -1.56 -9.26 -21.56
C SER A 68 -0.48 -8.89 -20.56
N VAL A 69 -0.86 -8.92 -19.28
CA VAL A 69 0.05 -8.77 -18.14
C VAL A 69 0.38 -10.16 -17.60
N PRO A 70 1.66 -10.55 -17.55
CA PRO A 70 2.05 -11.82 -16.98
C PRO A 70 1.90 -11.77 -15.45
N ILE A 71 1.12 -12.70 -14.92
CA ILE A 71 1.01 -12.91 -13.47
C ILE A 71 1.49 -14.29 -13.12
N VAL A 72 2.47 -14.38 -12.23
CA VAL A 72 2.97 -15.64 -11.68
C VAL A 72 2.23 -15.92 -10.39
N VAL A 73 1.57 -17.07 -10.33
CA VAL A 73 0.95 -17.62 -9.12
C VAL A 73 1.84 -18.75 -8.65
N GLY A 74 2.37 -18.66 -7.43
CA GLY A 74 3.16 -19.76 -6.90
C GLY A 74 3.57 -19.53 -5.46
N ASP A 75 3.76 -20.62 -4.72
CA ASP A 75 4.17 -20.59 -3.31
C ASP A 75 5.70 -20.45 -3.14
N ASN A 76 6.47 -20.42 -4.23
CA ASN A 76 7.93 -20.49 -4.21
C ASN A 76 8.58 -19.50 -5.21
N ILE A 77 8.84 -18.27 -4.76
CA ILE A 77 9.84 -17.39 -5.39
C ILE A 77 11.23 -17.93 -5.06
N PRO A 78 12.23 -17.79 -5.95
CA PRO A 78 13.64 -18.00 -5.60
C PRO A 78 13.99 -17.33 -4.26
N LYS A 79 14.63 -18.11 -3.36
CA LYS A 79 15.14 -17.62 -2.08
C LYS A 79 16.26 -16.61 -2.33
N ASP A 80 15.89 -15.35 -2.37
CA ASP A 80 16.80 -14.22 -2.41
C ASP A 80 16.59 -13.40 -1.13
N PRO A 81 17.61 -13.26 -0.28
CA PRO A 81 17.50 -12.52 0.97
C PRO A 81 17.24 -11.01 0.76
N THR A 82 17.39 -10.49 -0.46
CA THR A 82 17.01 -9.12 -0.82
C THR A 82 15.54 -8.99 -1.24
N LYS A 83 14.81 -10.12 -1.36
CA LYS A 83 13.39 -10.18 -1.74
C LYS A 83 12.50 -10.43 -0.53
N PHE A 84 11.21 -10.14 -0.67
CA PHE A 84 10.26 -10.25 0.42
C PHE A 84 10.03 -11.72 0.80
N ASP A 85 10.23 -12.08 2.07
CA ASP A 85 10.02 -13.45 2.55
C ASP A 85 8.55 -13.69 2.96
N PHE A 86 7.76 -14.20 2.01
CA PHE A 86 6.36 -14.55 2.24
C PHE A 86 6.16 -15.65 3.30
N THR A 87 7.13 -16.55 3.47
CA THR A 87 7.05 -17.60 4.51
C THR A 87 7.13 -16.96 5.89
N CYS A 88 8.07 -16.03 6.09
CA CYS A 88 8.19 -15.26 7.32
C CYS A 88 6.91 -14.43 7.56
N TYR A 89 6.47 -13.68 6.55
CA TYR A 89 5.27 -12.84 6.62
C TYR A 89 4.02 -13.63 7.05
N PHE A 90 3.68 -14.72 6.36
CA PHE A 90 2.46 -15.49 6.66
C PHE A 90 2.53 -16.28 7.97
N LYS A 91 3.74 -16.57 8.48
CA LYS A 91 3.93 -17.16 9.81
C LYS A 91 3.47 -16.21 10.92
N ILE A 92 3.55 -14.89 10.70
CA ILE A 92 3.22 -13.85 11.69
C ILE A 92 1.80 -13.29 11.47
N LEU A 93 1.33 -13.29 10.23
CA LEU A 93 0.01 -12.77 9.89
C LEU A 93 -1.12 -13.60 10.52
N LYS A 94 -2.00 -12.91 11.25
CA LYS A 94 -3.14 -13.46 12.00
C LYS A 94 -4.49 -12.89 11.59
N THR A 95 -4.51 -11.94 10.65
CA THR A 95 -5.72 -11.32 10.13
C THR A 95 -6.62 -12.34 9.46
N HIS A 96 -7.89 -11.98 9.25
CA HIS A 96 -8.83 -12.77 8.47
C HIS A 96 -9.05 -12.20 7.07
N LEU A 97 -8.97 -10.87 6.91
CA LEU A 97 -9.36 -10.17 5.69
C LEU A 97 -8.17 -9.47 5.03
N LEU A 98 -7.45 -8.63 5.78
CA LEU A 98 -6.41 -7.77 5.24
C LEU A 98 -5.06 -8.48 5.17
N GLY A 99 -4.29 -8.25 4.11
CA GLY A 99 -2.94 -8.81 3.94
C GLY A 99 -2.89 -10.31 3.58
N GLN A 100 -4.04 -10.96 3.40
CA GLN A 100 -4.13 -12.39 3.02
C GLN A 100 -3.90 -12.61 1.52
N ASN A 101 -4.10 -11.58 0.71
CA ASN A 101 -3.90 -11.58 -0.73
C ASN A 101 -2.91 -10.48 -1.08
N ILE A 102 -1.76 -10.85 -1.65
CA ILE A 102 -0.69 -9.94 -2.01
C ILE A 102 -0.41 -10.06 -3.50
N MET A 103 -0.44 -8.92 -4.18
CA MET A 103 0.07 -8.76 -5.52
C MET A 103 1.39 -7.98 -5.44
N MET A 104 2.50 -8.63 -5.79
CA MET A 104 3.84 -8.06 -5.65
C MET A 104 4.41 -7.65 -7.01
N ASN A 105 5.01 -6.46 -7.07
CA ASN A 105 5.86 -6.03 -8.17
C ASN A 105 7.27 -5.70 -7.64
N LEU A 106 8.30 -6.23 -8.27
CA LEU A 106 9.69 -6.01 -7.84
C LEU A 106 10.15 -4.56 -8.06
N GLU A 107 9.57 -3.85 -9.03
CA GLU A 107 9.93 -2.45 -9.33
C GLU A 107 8.68 -1.64 -9.73
N LEU A 108 8.26 -0.72 -8.86
CA LEU A 108 7.28 0.29 -9.21
C LEU A 108 8.00 1.54 -9.72
N LYS A 109 7.92 1.75 -11.04
CA LYS A 109 8.42 2.97 -11.69
C LYS A 109 7.58 4.20 -11.33
N ASN A 110 6.27 3.99 -11.10
CA ASN A 110 5.33 5.04 -10.74
C ASN A 110 4.64 4.73 -9.41
N ASP A 111 4.20 5.81 -8.77
CA ASP A 111 3.66 5.97 -7.43
C ASP A 111 2.66 4.93 -6.94
N VAL A 112 2.54 4.87 -5.61
CA VAL A 112 1.41 4.30 -4.86
C VAL A 112 0.08 4.49 -5.62
N TYR A 113 -0.14 5.64 -6.28
CA TYR A 113 -1.25 5.95 -7.19
C TYR A 113 -1.63 4.86 -8.21
N LEU A 114 -0.65 4.25 -8.89
CA LEU A 114 -0.90 3.18 -9.86
C LEU A 114 -1.52 1.95 -9.17
N CYS A 115 -1.08 1.69 -7.94
CA CYS A 115 -1.66 0.64 -7.11
C CYS A 115 -3.10 0.99 -6.71
N LEU A 116 -3.38 2.28 -6.45
CA LEU A 116 -4.74 2.75 -6.12
C LEU A 116 -5.70 2.59 -7.30
N GLN A 117 -5.24 2.80 -8.54
CA GLN A 117 -6.02 2.54 -9.75
C GLN A 117 -6.30 1.05 -9.95
N LEU A 118 -5.30 0.18 -9.78
CA LEU A 118 -5.51 -1.27 -9.84
C LEU A 118 -6.48 -1.75 -8.76
N LEU A 119 -6.37 -1.18 -7.55
CA LEU A 119 -7.25 -1.52 -6.45
C LEU A 119 -8.71 -1.10 -6.69
N SER A 120 -8.96 -0.05 -7.48
CA SER A 120 -10.33 0.43 -7.78
C SER A 120 -11.24 -0.69 -8.29
N MET A 121 -10.68 -1.67 -9.03
CA MET A 121 -11.40 -2.79 -9.62
C MET A 121 -11.46 -4.06 -8.74
N THR A 122 -10.81 -4.03 -7.58
CA THR A 122 -10.57 -5.22 -6.76
C THR A 122 -11.44 -5.23 -5.51
N GLN A 123 -11.65 -6.44 -4.97
CA GLN A 123 -12.34 -6.64 -3.68
C GLN A 123 -11.48 -6.18 -2.50
N GLN A 124 -12.15 -5.96 -1.36
CA GLN A 124 -11.47 -5.61 -0.10
C GLN A 124 -10.43 -6.67 0.30
N GLY A 125 -9.28 -6.22 0.79
CA GLY A 125 -8.25 -7.10 1.33
C GLY A 125 -7.12 -7.47 0.36
N LEU A 126 -7.21 -7.08 -0.92
CA LEU A 126 -6.04 -7.11 -1.81
C LEU A 126 -5.01 -6.07 -1.35
N THR A 127 -3.76 -6.51 -1.23
CA THR A 127 -2.61 -5.67 -0.94
C THR A 127 -1.67 -5.70 -2.13
N ILE A 128 -1.23 -4.52 -2.57
CA ILE A 128 -0.14 -4.40 -3.53
C ILE A 128 1.14 -4.10 -2.77
N LEU A 129 2.20 -4.87 -3.05
CA LEU A 129 3.50 -4.78 -2.40
C LEU A 129 4.60 -4.51 -3.44
N ALA A 130 5.61 -3.74 -3.07
CA ALA A 130 6.81 -3.57 -3.89
C ALA A 130 8.11 -3.53 -3.08
N ASP A 131 9.19 -3.99 -3.72
CA ASP A 131 10.55 -4.01 -3.14
C ASP A 131 11.27 -2.65 -3.24
N GLN A 132 10.85 -1.82 -4.20
CA GLN A 132 11.41 -0.50 -4.50
C GLN A 132 10.33 0.41 -5.12
N GLN A 133 10.42 1.70 -4.84
CA GLN A 133 9.65 2.75 -5.51
C GLN A 133 10.57 3.92 -5.89
N GLN A 134 10.57 4.28 -7.17
CA GLN A 134 11.47 5.31 -7.72
C GLN A 134 11.00 6.76 -7.44
N GLN A 135 9.70 6.99 -7.22
CA GLN A 135 9.10 8.29 -6.88
C GLN A 135 7.86 8.09 -6.01
N GLN A 136 7.60 8.97 -5.03
CA GLN A 136 6.31 9.15 -4.32
C GLN A 136 5.76 10.55 -4.63
N THR A 137 4.59 10.66 -5.27
CA THR A 137 3.84 11.90 -5.51
C THR A 137 2.56 11.94 -4.68
N ASP A 138 2.17 13.14 -4.25
CA ASP A 138 0.84 13.40 -3.70
C ASP A 138 -0.12 13.74 -4.86
N SER A 139 -1.41 13.40 -4.74
CA SER A 139 -2.47 13.66 -5.74
C SER A 139 -2.66 15.15 -6.10
N THR A 140 -2.05 16.05 -5.34
CA THR A 140 -2.26 17.50 -5.42
C THR A 140 -1.08 18.25 -6.03
N THR A 141 0.00 17.57 -6.37
CA THR A 141 1.22 18.22 -6.85
C THR A 141 1.65 17.68 -8.20
N THR A 142 1.86 18.62 -9.12
CA THR A 142 2.55 18.40 -10.38
C THR A 142 3.84 17.64 -10.13
N ILE A 143 4.06 16.61 -10.96
CA ILE A 143 5.14 15.60 -10.99
C ILE A 143 6.59 16.16 -10.88
N ASN A 144 6.76 17.48 -10.85
CA ASN A 144 8.04 18.18 -11.04
C ASN A 144 8.54 18.99 -9.82
N SER A 145 8.08 18.72 -8.59
CA SER A 145 8.70 19.30 -7.38
C SER A 145 9.74 18.35 -6.77
N PRO A 146 11.05 18.57 -6.99
CA PRO A 146 12.11 17.69 -6.48
C PRO A 146 12.16 17.58 -4.95
N ASP A 147 11.65 18.59 -4.23
CA ASP A 147 11.65 18.60 -2.76
C ASP A 147 10.53 17.76 -2.11
N LYS A 148 9.64 17.15 -2.92
CA LYS A 148 8.48 16.40 -2.43
C LYS A 148 8.49 14.91 -2.79
N GLN A 149 9.51 14.44 -3.51
CA GLN A 149 9.63 13.04 -3.88
C GLN A 149 10.26 12.25 -2.73
N PHE A 150 9.54 11.27 -2.19
CA PHE A 150 10.11 10.28 -1.29
C PHE A 150 10.48 9.03 -2.08
N ILE A 151 11.78 8.71 -2.12
CA ILE A 151 12.31 7.54 -2.82
C ILE A 151 12.44 6.40 -1.81
N CYS A 152 11.87 5.25 -2.14
CA CYS A 152 12.02 4.01 -1.37
C CYS A 152 13.00 3.10 -2.12
N PRO A 153 14.29 3.07 -1.76
CA PRO A 153 15.27 2.22 -2.42
C PRO A 153 14.98 0.74 -2.18
N LEU A 154 15.69 -0.14 -2.89
CA LEU A 154 15.59 -1.58 -2.72
C LEU A 154 15.74 -1.98 -1.23
N GLY A 155 14.88 -2.90 -0.78
CA GLY A 155 14.82 -3.30 0.63
C GLY A 155 13.99 -2.35 1.51
N SER A 156 13.23 -1.45 0.90
CA SER A 156 12.16 -0.72 1.58
C SER A 156 10.90 -1.57 1.71
N LEU A 157 9.97 -1.10 2.54
CA LEU A 157 8.61 -1.62 2.62
C LEU A 157 7.68 -0.62 1.94
N VAL A 158 7.18 -0.97 0.76
CA VAL A 158 6.20 -0.16 0.02
C VAL A 158 4.96 -1.00 -0.22
N PHE A 159 3.82 -0.56 0.29
CA PHE A 159 2.58 -1.26 0.04
C PHE A 159 1.36 -0.34 0.02
N SER A 160 0.30 -0.84 -0.60
CA SER A 160 -1.04 -0.24 -0.54
C SER A 160 -2.10 -1.32 -0.45
N PHE A 161 -3.25 -0.99 0.12
CA PHE A 161 -4.39 -1.89 0.24
C PHE A 161 -5.70 -1.11 0.23
N LYS A 162 -6.79 -1.81 -0.06
CA LYS A 162 -8.13 -1.22 -0.20
C LYS A 162 -9.07 -1.63 0.92
N LEU A 163 -9.84 -0.65 1.38
CA LEU A 163 -11.09 -0.84 2.12
C LEU A 163 -12.24 -0.41 1.21
N GLN A 164 -13.28 -1.23 1.10
CA GLN A 164 -14.45 -0.92 0.30
C GLN A 164 -15.60 -0.45 1.18
N LYS A 165 -16.53 0.30 0.58
CA LYS A 165 -17.83 0.64 1.19
C LYS A 165 -17.70 1.27 2.58
N VAL A 166 -16.71 2.13 2.77
CA VAL A 166 -16.47 2.84 4.03
C VAL A 166 -17.45 3.99 4.16
N ASP A 167 -18.07 4.11 5.34
CA ASP A 167 -18.97 5.21 5.67
C ASP A 167 -18.23 6.55 5.71
N SER A 168 -18.91 7.62 5.28
CA SER A 168 -18.37 8.99 5.24
C SER A 168 -17.73 9.43 6.55
N ASP A 169 -18.33 9.04 7.67
CA ASP A 169 -17.96 9.49 9.02
C ASP A 169 -16.67 8.82 9.49
N LEU A 170 -16.34 7.65 8.95
CA LEU A 170 -15.13 6.91 9.30
C LEU A 170 -13.93 7.33 8.45
N LYS A 171 -14.15 7.85 7.23
CA LYS A 171 -13.08 8.15 6.27
C LYS A 171 -12.00 9.07 6.87
N HIS A 172 -12.42 10.08 7.62
CA HIS A 172 -11.52 11.08 8.22
C HIS A 172 -10.64 10.52 9.37
N HIS A 173 -10.94 9.30 9.83
CA HIS A 173 -10.20 8.62 10.89
C HIS A 173 -9.19 7.60 10.34
N LEU A 174 -9.33 7.17 9.09
CA LEU A 174 -8.52 6.09 8.53
C LEU A 174 -7.03 6.45 8.41
N GLN A 175 -6.69 7.67 8.01
CA GLN A 175 -5.29 8.11 7.94
C GLN A 175 -4.62 8.13 9.33
N LYS A 176 -5.39 8.46 10.38
CA LYS A 176 -4.91 8.41 11.78
C LYS A 176 -4.72 6.97 12.25
N LEU A 177 -5.63 6.08 11.87
CA LEU A 177 -5.55 4.66 12.19
C LEU A 177 -4.34 4.01 11.52
N LEU A 178 -4.11 4.35 10.24
CA LEU A 178 -2.96 3.93 9.45
C LEU A 178 -1.65 4.36 10.12
N ALA A 179 -1.58 5.61 10.60
CA ALA A 179 -0.44 6.12 11.36
C ALA A 179 -0.17 5.30 12.62
N ILE A 180 -1.20 5.10 13.47
CA ILE A 180 -1.05 4.35 14.72
C ILE A 180 -0.59 2.92 14.46
N ALA A 181 -1.25 2.21 13.53
CA ALA A 181 -0.91 0.83 13.21
C ALA A 181 0.54 0.67 12.71
N MET A 182 1.03 1.64 11.93
CA MET A 182 2.41 1.65 11.43
C MET A 182 3.43 1.97 12.53
N VAL A 183 3.15 2.97 13.37
CA VAL A 183 4.03 3.28 14.51
C VAL A 183 4.13 2.10 15.47
N ASP A 184 3.00 1.46 15.77
CA ASP A 184 2.95 0.32 16.69
C ASP A 184 3.62 -0.93 16.10
N SER A 185 3.52 -1.17 14.79
CA SER A 185 4.18 -2.31 14.14
C SER A 185 5.70 -2.17 14.17
N ILE A 186 6.23 -0.96 13.91
CA ILE A 186 7.65 -0.65 14.00
C ILE A 186 8.13 -0.73 15.46
N SER A 187 7.43 -0.06 16.38
CA SER A 187 7.82 0.03 17.80
C SER A 187 7.85 -1.34 18.48
N THR A 188 6.91 -2.23 18.14
CA THR A 188 6.88 -3.59 18.70
C THR A 188 8.14 -4.37 18.35
N ARG A 189 8.66 -4.20 17.13
CA ARG A 189 9.84 -4.95 16.68
C ARG A 189 11.14 -4.37 17.22
N THR A 190 11.27 -3.06 17.28
CA THR A 190 12.46 -2.42 17.88
C THR A 190 12.56 -2.69 19.39
N ALA A 191 11.41 -2.73 20.11
CA ALA A 191 11.37 -3.04 21.53
C ALA A 191 11.82 -4.49 21.86
N VAL A 192 11.46 -5.47 21.02
CA VAL A 192 11.91 -6.87 21.17
C VAL A 192 13.43 -6.99 21.12
N GLN A 193 14.11 -6.02 20.50
CA GLN A 193 15.56 -6.00 20.34
C GLN A 193 16.27 -5.04 21.31
N SER A 194 15.57 -4.58 22.35
CA SER A 194 16.08 -3.66 23.38
C SER A 194 16.56 -2.31 22.82
N GLN A 195 16.18 -1.95 21.61
CA GLN A 195 16.48 -0.67 20.98
C GLN A 195 15.24 0.23 21.07
N LYS A 196 15.23 1.16 22.02
CA LYS A 196 14.15 2.17 22.09
C LYS A 196 14.36 3.19 20.98
N VAL A 197 13.59 3.06 19.91
CA VAL A 197 13.50 4.06 18.84
C VAL A 197 12.22 4.88 19.06
N ASP A 198 12.36 6.21 19.09
CA ASP A 198 11.19 7.09 19.14
C ASP A 198 10.62 7.24 17.73
N ILE A 199 9.48 6.59 17.50
CA ILE A 199 8.77 6.64 16.22
C ILE A 199 7.62 7.65 16.33
N LYS A 200 7.60 8.64 15.45
CA LYS A 200 6.64 9.74 15.43
C LYS A 200 6.05 9.96 14.06
N VAL A 201 4.89 10.62 14.01
CA VAL A 201 4.21 11.02 12.78
C VAL A 201 4.00 12.53 12.80
N LYS A 202 4.43 13.19 11.74
CA LYS A 202 4.19 14.60 11.51
C LYS A 202 2.90 14.77 10.69
N PHE A 203 1.88 15.33 11.33
CA PHE A 203 0.60 15.55 10.66
C PHE A 203 0.55 16.90 9.94
N VAL A 204 0.39 16.86 8.62
CA VAL A 204 0.18 18.01 7.74
C VAL A 204 -1.31 18.14 7.46
N LYS A 205 -1.91 19.23 7.95
CA LYS A 205 -3.35 19.52 7.76
C LYS A 205 -3.66 19.64 6.26
N GLY A 206 -4.70 18.95 5.81
CA GLY A 206 -5.16 18.97 4.42
C GLY A 206 -4.31 18.13 3.46
N SER A 207 -3.27 17.44 3.96
CA SER A 207 -2.45 16.53 3.16
C SER A 207 -3.04 15.12 3.15
N ILE A 208 -3.01 14.48 1.99
CA ILE A 208 -3.31 13.06 1.86
C ILE A 208 -2.16 12.16 2.31
N SER A 209 -0.97 12.73 2.50
CA SER A 209 0.22 12.04 3.02
C SER A 209 0.67 12.58 4.37
N GLN A 210 1.23 11.71 5.22
CA GLN A 210 1.83 12.06 6.50
C GLN A 210 3.23 11.45 6.61
N ASP A 211 4.16 12.19 7.21
CA ASP A 211 5.56 11.78 7.30
C ASP A 211 5.82 10.99 8.59
N ILE A 212 6.58 9.90 8.49
CA ILE A 212 7.01 9.07 9.62
C ILE A 212 8.48 9.32 9.91
N TYR A 213 8.77 9.53 11.19
CA TYR A 213 10.10 9.82 11.72
C TYR A 213 10.52 8.76 12.74
N ALA A 214 11.82 8.45 12.74
CA ALA A 214 12.49 7.68 13.78
C ALA A 214 13.65 8.52 14.34
N ASN A 215 13.67 8.78 15.65
CA ASN A 215 14.67 9.63 16.31
C ASN A 215 14.91 10.96 15.57
N ASN A 216 13.82 11.64 15.17
CA ASN A 216 13.81 12.88 14.39
C ASN A 216 14.33 12.79 12.95
N GLN A 217 14.59 11.59 12.42
CA GLN A 217 14.94 11.39 11.00
C GLN A 217 13.74 10.84 10.23
N LYS A 218 13.43 11.43 9.08
CA LYS A 218 12.34 10.95 8.21
C LYS A 218 12.72 9.59 7.64
N ILE A 219 11.93 8.57 7.93
CA ILE A 219 12.14 7.21 7.44
C ILE A 219 11.12 6.78 6.41
N GLY A 220 10.05 7.56 6.22
CA GLY A 220 8.94 7.14 5.38
C GLY A 220 7.75 8.07 5.42
N GLY A 221 6.65 7.59 4.86
CA GLY A 221 5.35 8.23 4.96
C GLY A 221 4.20 7.26 4.72
N ILE A 222 3.01 7.73 5.06
CA ILE A 222 1.73 7.07 4.79
C ILE A 222 0.90 7.93 3.86
N LEU A 223 -0.01 7.30 3.11
CA LEU A 223 -0.91 7.95 2.16
C LEU A 223 -2.33 7.41 2.34
N THR A 224 -3.33 8.25 2.14
CA THR A 224 -4.74 7.82 2.08
C THR A 224 -5.49 8.58 1.01
N GLU A 225 -6.12 7.84 0.10
CA GLU A 225 -6.96 8.37 -0.97
C GLU A 225 -8.36 7.78 -0.94
N TYR A 226 -9.31 8.57 -1.42
CA TYR A 226 -10.73 8.26 -1.35
C TYR A 226 -11.34 8.42 -2.73
N SER A 227 -12.12 7.43 -3.14
CA SER A 227 -12.99 7.49 -4.31
C SER A 227 -14.43 7.23 -3.87
N GLU A 228 -15.35 8.06 -4.32
CA GLU A 228 -16.77 7.94 -4.01
C GLU A 228 -17.45 6.90 -4.92
N ASN A 229 -18.30 6.06 -4.34
CA ASN A 229 -19.05 5.00 -5.00
C ASN A 229 -20.39 4.80 -4.27
N ASP A 230 -21.49 5.25 -4.88
CA ASP A 230 -22.87 5.09 -4.38
C ASP A 230 -23.04 5.36 -2.87
N ASP A 231 -22.79 6.61 -2.45
CA ASP A 231 -22.87 7.12 -1.07
C ASP A 231 -21.86 6.51 -0.07
N ARG A 232 -20.94 5.66 -0.54
CA ARG A 232 -19.83 5.12 0.25
C ARG A 232 -18.49 5.43 -0.39
N PHE A 233 -17.42 5.21 0.36
CA PHE A 233 -16.07 5.45 -0.10
C PHE A 233 -15.30 4.14 -0.25
N ASP A 234 -14.70 3.98 -1.42
CA ASP A 234 -13.55 3.11 -1.57
C ASP A 234 -12.32 3.89 -1.12
N VAL A 235 -11.60 3.34 -0.15
CA VAL A 235 -10.46 3.99 0.47
C VAL A 235 -9.22 3.17 0.21
N ASN A 236 -8.25 3.79 -0.46
CA ASN A 236 -6.96 3.19 -0.68
C ASN A 236 -5.96 3.79 0.31
N LEU A 237 -5.28 2.92 1.04
CA LEU A 237 -4.30 3.27 2.05
C LEU A 237 -2.95 2.73 1.64
N GLY A 238 -1.87 3.44 1.97
CA GLY A 238 -0.53 2.95 1.67
C GLY A 238 0.54 3.51 2.58
N ALA A 239 1.69 2.87 2.57
CA ALA A 239 2.88 3.31 3.28
C ALA A 239 4.15 2.97 2.50
N GLY A 240 5.13 3.85 2.61
CA GLY A 240 6.50 3.64 2.13
C GLY A 240 7.48 3.91 3.26
N ILE A 241 8.21 2.89 3.70
CA ILE A 241 9.17 2.95 4.81
C ILE A 241 10.53 2.43 4.37
N ASN A 242 11.59 3.19 4.65
CA ASN A 242 12.96 2.77 4.45
C ASN A 242 13.39 1.80 5.56
N VAL A 243 13.47 0.50 5.26
CA VAL A 243 13.79 -0.53 6.26
C VAL A 243 15.26 -0.93 6.22
N HIS A 244 15.84 -1.24 5.05
CA HIS A 244 17.18 -1.84 4.92
C HIS A 244 18.27 -0.92 4.38
N ASP A 245 18.27 -0.61 3.08
CA ASP A 245 19.47 -0.08 2.40
C ASP A 245 19.33 1.41 2.02
N SER A 246 19.18 2.24 3.04
CA SER A 246 19.28 3.69 2.90
C SER A 246 20.00 4.32 4.09
N THR A 247 20.60 5.51 3.88
CA THR A 247 21.27 6.29 4.93
C THR A 247 20.35 6.57 6.12
N PHE A 248 19.04 6.65 5.88
CA PHE A 248 18.00 6.95 6.87
C PHE A 248 17.05 5.75 7.09
N SER A 249 17.56 4.53 6.94
CA SER A 249 16.77 3.32 7.13
C SER A 249 16.60 2.97 8.61
N LEU A 250 15.48 2.32 8.92
CA LEU A 250 15.18 1.85 10.27
C LEU A 250 16.31 0.97 10.83
N ASN A 251 16.85 0.04 10.03
CA ASN A 251 17.93 -0.83 10.49
C ASN A 251 19.20 -0.05 10.83
N ARG A 252 19.56 1.00 10.08
CA ARG A 252 20.71 1.84 10.46
C ARG A 252 20.45 2.60 11.76
N ILE A 253 19.25 3.13 11.95
CA ILE A 253 18.86 3.86 13.18
C ILE A 253 18.90 2.93 14.40
N THR A 254 18.56 1.65 14.23
CA THR A 254 18.60 0.66 15.32
C THR A 254 19.97 0.02 15.53
N GLY A 255 21.00 0.39 14.75
CA GLY A 255 22.35 -0.18 14.82
C GLY A 255 22.54 -1.53 14.11
N GLY A 256 21.59 -1.90 13.23
CA GLY A 256 21.68 -3.04 12.34
C GLY A 256 22.54 -2.76 11.11
N SER A 257 22.82 -3.81 10.34
CA SER A 257 23.58 -3.72 9.09
C SER A 257 22.84 -4.43 7.95
N PRO A 258 23.23 -4.20 6.68
CA PRO A 258 22.65 -4.94 5.55
C PRO A 258 22.76 -6.47 5.67
N THR A 259 23.70 -6.97 6.47
CA THR A 259 23.94 -8.41 6.71
C THR A 259 23.44 -8.90 8.06
N ASN A 260 22.97 -8.00 8.94
CA ASN A 260 22.43 -8.32 10.25
C ASN A 260 21.24 -7.41 10.53
N LEU A 261 20.11 -7.76 9.92
CA LEU A 261 18.87 -7.03 10.04
C LEU A 261 18.29 -7.22 11.44
N ILE A 262 18.07 -6.10 12.09
CA ILE A 262 17.36 -5.99 13.36
C ILE A 262 15.86 -6.09 13.03
N VAL A 263 15.36 -5.32 12.07
CA VAL A 263 13.94 -5.34 11.71
C VAL A 263 13.72 -5.82 10.27
N GLY A 264 12.96 -6.90 10.10
CA GLY A 264 12.48 -7.38 8.80
C GLY A 264 11.26 -6.60 8.30
N ARG A 265 11.13 -6.41 6.98
CA ARG A 265 9.96 -5.71 6.40
C ARG A 265 8.71 -6.58 6.41
N GLU A 266 8.89 -7.89 6.35
CA GLU A 266 7.88 -8.93 6.49
C GLU A 266 7.25 -8.88 7.88
N ASP A 267 8.11 -8.74 8.90
CA ASP A 267 7.70 -8.58 10.29
C ASP A 267 6.87 -7.31 10.52
N ILE A 268 7.32 -6.18 9.94
CA ILE A 268 6.60 -4.90 10.01
C ILE A 268 5.24 -5.03 9.32
N LEU A 269 5.18 -5.55 8.08
CA LEU A 269 3.94 -5.62 7.31
C LEU A 269 2.92 -6.56 7.96
N ALA A 270 3.35 -7.73 8.43
CA ALA A 270 2.44 -8.68 9.09
C ALA A 270 1.87 -8.09 10.39
N ASN A 271 2.72 -7.46 11.21
CA ASN A 271 2.26 -6.78 12.42
C ASN A 271 1.38 -5.57 12.11
N PHE A 272 1.69 -4.83 11.05
CA PHE A 272 0.87 -3.73 10.59
C PHE A 272 -0.55 -4.20 10.31
N PHE A 273 -0.74 -5.26 9.52
CA PHE A 273 -2.08 -5.77 9.23
C PHE A 273 -2.78 -6.32 10.46
N ASN A 274 -2.07 -7.05 11.33
CA ASN A 274 -2.61 -7.54 12.60
C ASN A 274 -3.16 -6.39 13.48
N ASN A 275 -2.40 -5.29 13.57
CA ASN A 275 -2.81 -4.11 14.32
C ASN A 275 -3.97 -3.40 13.62
N PHE A 276 -3.80 -3.08 12.32
CA PHE A 276 -4.74 -2.28 11.56
C PHE A 276 -6.12 -2.93 11.47
N GLU A 277 -6.20 -4.24 11.19
CA GLU A 277 -7.49 -4.93 11.09
C GLU A 277 -8.26 -4.89 12.42
N SER A 278 -7.59 -5.20 13.53
CA SER A 278 -8.17 -5.12 14.87
C SER A 278 -8.62 -3.69 15.23
N MET A 279 -7.78 -2.70 14.90
CA MET A 279 -8.07 -1.29 15.11
C MET A 279 -9.24 -0.82 14.24
N TYR A 280 -9.34 -1.30 13.00
CA TYR A 280 -10.41 -0.93 12.06
C TYR A 280 -11.75 -1.46 12.53
N PHE A 281 -11.82 -2.71 13.00
CA PHE A 281 -13.02 -3.23 13.64
C PHE A 281 -13.41 -2.41 14.87
N THR A 282 -12.44 -2.01 15.70
CA THR A 282 -12.70 -1.14 16.85
C THR A 282 -13.22 0.23 16.43
N LEU A 283 -12.66 0.83 15.37
CA LEU A 283 -13.07 2.13 14.82
C LEU A 283 -14.53 2.09 14.36
N ILE A 284 -14.95 1.03 13.66
CA ILE A 284 -16.33 0.87 13.17
C ILE A 284 -17.34 0.87 14.35
N HIS A 285 -16.98 0.27 15.48
CA HIS A 285 -17.92 0.11 16.60
C HIS A 285 -17.84 1.24 17.65
N LYS A 286 -16.67 1.84 17.83
CA LYS A 286 -16.39 2.76 18.94
C LYS A 286 -15.92 4.15 18.49
N GLY A 287 -15.79 4.39 17.19
CA GLY A 287 -15.22 5.62 16.66
C GLY A 287 -13.75 5.80 17.04
N LEU A 288 -13.27 7.05 16.98
CA LEU A 288 -11.85 7.37 17.22
C LEU A 288 -11.48 7.43 18.71
N GLU A 289 -12.45 7.48 19.64
CA GLU A 289 -12.18 7.68 21.07
C GLU A 289 -11.09 6.75 21.65
N PRO A 290 -11.09 5.43 21.39
CA PRO A 290 -10.07 4.53 21.95
C PRO A 290 -8.63 4.83 21.50
N PHE A 291 -8.47 5.62 20.45
CA PHE A 291 -7.19 5.88 19.79
C PHE A 291 -6.61 7.26 20.08
N LYS A 292 -7.38 8.17 20.70
CA LYS A 292 -6.98 9.56 20.90
C LYS A 292 -5.70 9.72 21.72
N GLU A 293 -5.58 8.96 22.81
CA GLU A 293 -4.39 9.00 23.66
C GLU A 293 -3.16 8.58 22.87
N ARG A 294 -3.23 7.43 22.20
CA ARG A 294 -2.11 6.92 21.41
C ARG A 294 -1.74 7.88 20.28
N LEU A 295 -2.73 8.47 19.61
CA LEU A 295 -2.51 9.48 18.58
C LEU A 295 -1.72 10.69 19.11
N SER A 296 -2.04 11.15 20.32
CA SER A 296 -1.33 12.27 20.96
C SER A 296 0.14 11.94 21.27
N GLN A 297 0.44 10.69 21.62
CA GLN A 297 1.80 10.23 21.97
C GLN A 297 2.72 10.10 20.75
N ILE A 298 2.15 9.84 19.57
CA ILE A 298 2.92 9.63 18.34
C ILE A 298 3.00 10.88 17.46
N SER A 299 2.20 11.91 17.73
CA SER A 299 2.16 13.12 16.92
C SER A 299 3.30 14.10 17.26
N ILE A 300 3.91 14.70 16.25
CA ILE A 300 4.89 15.81 16.36
C ILE A 300 4.57 16.95 15.38
#